data_AF-S7RQ50-F1
#
_entry.id   AF-S7RQ50-F1
#
_cell.length_a   1.000
_cell.length_b   1.000
_cell.length_c   1.000
_cell.angle_alpha   90.00
_cell.angle_beta   90.00
_cell.angle_gamma   90.00
#
_symmetry.space_group_name_H-M   'P 1'
#
loop_
_entity.id
_entity.type
_entity.pdbx_description
1 polymer ?
#
loop_
_entity_poly.entity_id
_entity_poly.type
_entity_poly.pdbx_seq_one_letter_code
_entity_poly.pdbx_strand_id
1 'polypeptide(L)'
;MDQITLDDRDPHITYFGNWTYGGTGQEYWGTTSGANATNMSMMFTFNGTWIGVYGSIGFMGVTADFVLDNGEAEQYLHTPAPSGLFRQAYFESTPLAFGEHTIQMTNMANGPTSYLDYIVYNTTAQSGSTTTVTSLVTATSIPGTAPSKPSNAPYKAPQTVKAIPTFAW
;
A
#
# COMPACT_ATOMS: atom_id res chain seq x y z
N MET A 1 -5.58 16.72 4.74
CA MET A 1 -5.25 15.34 4.35
C MET A 1 -6.46 14.55 4.78
N ASP A 2 -7.17 13.94 3.83
CA ASP A 2 -8.34 13.14 4.17
C ASP A 2 -7.85 11.78 4.63
N GLN A 3 -8.36 11.33 5.77
CA GLN A 3 -7.94 10.11 6.43
C GLN A 3 -9.17 9.23 6.64
N ILE A 4 -9.02 7.93 6.38
CA ILE A 4 -10.04 6.92 6.60
C ILE A 4 -9.56 5.99 7.71
N THR A 5 -10.45 5.71 8.67
CA THR A 5 -10.25 4.69 9.70
C THR A 5 -11.13 3.49 9.38
N LEU A 6 -10.52 2.32 9.35
CA LEU A 6 -11.12 1.04 9.01
C LEU A 6 -11.09 0.13 10.24
N ASP A 7 -12.24 -0.36 10.65
CA ASP A 7 -12.36 -1.32 11.75
C ASP A 7 -11.75 -2.69 11.39
N ASP A 8 -11.28 -3.45 12.39
CA ASP A 8 -10.78 -4.82 12.16
C ASP A 8 -11.83 -5.73 11.51
N ARG A 9 -13.13 -5.43 11.61
CA ARG A 9 -14.20 -6.22 10.98
C ARG A 9 -14.61 -5.73 9.60
N ASP A 10 -13.90 -4.76 9.05
CA ASP A 10 -14.23 -4.26 7.73
C ASP A 10 -14.02 -5.34 6.65
N PRO A 11 -14.97 -5.54 5.73
CA PRO A 11 -14.91 -6.59 4.72
C PRO A 11 -13.79 -6.41 3.68
N HIS A 12 -13.13 -5.25 3.62
CA HIS A 12 -11.97 -5.05 2.75
C HIS A 12 -10.67 -5.63 3.34
N ILE A 13 -10.66 -6.03 4.62
CA ILE A 13 -9.53 -6.73 5.23
C ILE A 13 -9.68 -8.23 4.99
N THR A 14 -8.68 -8.82 4.35
CA THR A 14 -8.65 -10.26 4.10
C THR A 14 -7.81 -10.95 5.17
N TYR A 15 -8.40 -11.95 5.84
CA TYR A 15 -7.74 -12.73 6.89
C TYR A 15 -7.37 -14.13 6.39
N PHE A 16 -6.16 -14.57 6.73
CA PHE A 16 -5.63 -15.90 6.44
C PHE A 16 -5.30 -16.64 7.73
N GLY A 17 -5.83 -17.86 7.85
CA GLY A 17 -5.76 -18.66 9.07
C GLY A 17 -7.02 -18.52 9.94
N ASN A 18 -6.99 -19.11 11.13
CA ASN A 18 -8.14 -19.17 12.02
C ASN A 18 -8.08 -18.06 13.09
N TRP A 19 -8.35 -16.82 12.65
CA TRP A 19 -8.38 -15.66 13.53
C TRP A 19 -9.50 -15.78 14.56
N THR A 20 -9.22 -15.31 15.78
CA THR A 20 -10.21 -15.22 16.85
C THR A 20 -10.82 -13.83 16.87
N TYR A 21 -12.07 -13.75 17.32
CA TYR A 21 -12.82 -12.50 17.34
C TYR A 21 -13.16 -12.14 18.79
N GLY A 22 -12.89 -10.89 19.17
CA GLY A 22 -13.17 -10.38 20.50
C GLY A 22 -13.35 -8.87 20.49
N GLY A 23 -13.00 -8.24 21.62
CA GLY A 23 -12.94 -6.80 21.79
C GLY A 23 -13.47 -6.35 23.16
N THR A 24 -13.09 -5.15 23.57
CA THR A 24 -13.54 -4.48 24.79
C THR A 24 -13.87 -3.02 24.46
N GLY A 25 -14.48 -2.27 25.37
CA GLY A 25 -14.80 -0.85 25.11
C GLY A 25 -13.58 0.07 24.89
N GLN A 26 -12.35 -0.44 25.04
CA GLN A 26 -11.12 0.32 24.85
C GLN A 26 -10.62 0.27 23.40
N GLU A 27 -10.95 -0.78 22.66
CA GLU A 27 -10.70 -0.94 21.22
C GLU A 27 -11.59 -0.01 20.37
N TYR A 28 -11.20 0.19 19.11
CA TYR A 28 -12.03 0.84 18.12
C TYR A 28 -13.28 0.00 17.88
N TRP A 29 -14.44 0.67 17.94
CA TRP A 29 -15.78 0.05 17.88
C TRP A 29 -16.05 -1.14 18.81
N GLY A 30 -15.17 -1.35 19.79
CA GLY A 30 -15.25 -2.46 20.72
C GLY A 30 -14.92 -3.82 20.12
N THR A 31 -14.18 -3.87 19.01
CA THR A 31 -13.84 -5.09 18.29
C THR A 31 -12.34 -5.29 18.18
N THR A 32 -11.91 -6.55 18.12
CA THR A 32 -10.55 -6.92 17.73
C THR A 32 -10.54 -8.30 17.07
N SER A 33 -9.52 -8.53 16.25
CA SER A 33 -9.24 -9.78 15.57
C SER A 33 -7.86 -10.27 16.00
N GLY A 34 -7.77 -11.48 16.56
CA GLY A 34 -6.56 -12.05 17.14
C GLY A 34 -5.96 -13.17 16.29
N ALA A 35 -4.67 -13.04 15.98
CA ALA A 35 -3.84 -14.08 15.38
C ALA A 35 -3.03 -14.81 16.46
N ASN A 36 -3.39 -16.05 16.79
CA ASN A 36 -2.83 -16.80 17.92
C ASN A 36 -1.84 -17.93 17.53
N ALA A 37 -1.58 -18.10 16.24
CA ALA A 37 -0.57 -19.05 15.73
C ALA A 37 0.35 -18.37 14.72
N THR A 38 1.59 -18.85 14.63
CA THR A 38 2.56 -18.38 13.65
C THR A 38 2.00 -18.52 12.22
N ASN A 39 2.36 -17.58 11.34
CA ASN A 39 1.94 -17.48 9.93
C ASN A 39 0.46 -17.17 9.69
N MET A 40 -0.33 -16.91 10.73
CA MET A 40 -1.63 -16.25 10.53
C MET A 40 -1.38 -14.81 10.06
N SER A 41 -2.06 -14.40 9.00
CA SER A 41 -1.83 -13.09 8.39
C SER A 41 -3.12 -12.39 8.01
N MET A 42 -3.03 -11.08 7.80
CA MET A 42 -4.06 -10.29 7.16
C MET A 42 -3.45 -9.44 6.05
N MET A 43 -4.25 -9.13 5.04
CA MET A 43 -3.88 -8.25 3.94
C MET A 43 -4.94 -7.17 3.75
N PHE A 44 -4.47 -5.98 3.42
CA PHE A 44 -5.31 -4.85 3.08
C PHE A 44 -4.68 -4.04 1.95
N THR A 45 -5.48 -3.76 0.92
CA THR A 45 -5.08 -2.93 -0.22
C THR A 45 -5.82 -1.59 -0.14
N PHE A 46 -5.08 -0.50 -0.28
CA PHE A 46 -5.59 0.87 -0.18
C PHE A 46 -5.01 1.75 -1.29
N ASN A 47 -5.69 2.84 -1.60
CA ASN A 47 -5.16 3.88 -2.47
C ASN A 47 -4.88 5.13 -1.63
N GLY A 48 -3.62 5.50 -1.48
CA GLY A 48 -3.24 6.50 -0.51
C GLY A 48 -1.78 6.91 -0.50
N THR A 49 -1.42 7.71 0.50
CA THR A 49 -0.05 8.25 0.69
C THR A 49 0.58 7.88 2.03
N TRP A 50 -0.16 7.15 2.88
CA TRP A 50 0.30 6.74 4.20
C TRP A 50 -0.65 5.70 4.77
N ILE A 51 -0.13 4.77 5.57
CA ILE A 51 -0.92 3.79 6.33
C ILE A 51 -0.34 3.57 7.73
N GLY A 52 -1.22 3.40 8.71
CA GLY A 52 -0.92 2.93 10.04
C GLY A 52 -1.80 1.73 10.41
N VAL A 53 -1.20 0.73 11.05
CA VAL A 53 -1.89 -0.45 11.57
C VAL A 53 -1.80 -0.42 13.09
N TYR A 54 -2.96 -0.50 13.74
CA TYR A 54 -3.09 -0.36 15.19
C TYR A 54 -3.70 -1.61 15.81
N GLY A 55 -3.25 -1.92 17.02
CA GLY A 55 -3.63 -3.14 17.70
C GLY A 55 -3.59 -3.06 19.23
N SER A 56 -3.94 -4.18 19.85
CA SER A 56 -3.96 -4.35 21.31
C SER A 56 -2.83 -5.27 21.77
N ILE A 57 -2.09 -4.89 22.80
CA ILE A 57 -0.99 -5.67 23.35
C ILE A 57 -1.49 -6.35 24.63
N GLY A 58 -1.57 -7.67 24.59
CA GLY A 58 -2.04 -8.47 25.72
C GLY A 58 -0.93 -8.93 26.67
N PHE A 59 -1.32 -9.79 27.61
CA PHE A 59 -0.44 -10.39 28.62
C PHE A 59 0.73 -11.21 28.03
N MET A 60 0.61 -11.69 26.79
CA MET A 60 1.66 -12.49 26.14
C MET A 60 2.60 -11.66 25.27
N GLY A 61 2.37 -10.35 25.13
CA GLY A 61 3.09 -9.50 24.18
C GLY A 61 2.63 -9.73 22.75
N VAL A 62 3.37 -9.19 21.80
CA VAL A 62 3.07 -9.22 20.36
C VAL A 62 4.36 -9.41 19.59
N THR A 63 4.34 -10.26 18.57
CA THR A 63 5.41 -10.37 17.57
C THR A 63 4.77 -10.55 16.21
N ALA A 64 4.86 -9.51 15.38
CA ALA A 64 4.27 -9.49 14.06
C ALA A 64 5.22 -8.84 13.06
N ASP A 65 5.26 -9.35 11.84
CA ASP A 65 6.01 -8.77 10.74
C ASP A 65 5.04 -8.07 9.78
N PHE A 66 5.48 -6.92 9.26
CA PHE A 66 4.73 -6.09 8.32
C PHE A 66 5.49 -5.99 7.02
N VAL A 67 4.81 -6.26 5.91
CA VAL A 67 5.36 -6.08 4.56
C VAL A 67 4.44 -5.12 3.82
N LEU A 68 4.95 -3.94 3.51
CA LEU A 68 4.29 -2.96 2.66
C LEU A 68 4.75 -3.15 1.22
N ASP A 69 3.81 -3.39 0.32
CA ASP A 69 4.00 -3.74 -1.08
C ASP A 69 4.92 -4.95 -1.24
N ASN A 70 6.11 -4.75 -1.82
CA ASN A 70 7.18 -5.75 -1.94
C ASN A 70 8.44 -5.29 -1.20
N GLY A 71 8.26 -4.49 -0.15
CA GLY A 71 9.33 -4.01 0.71
C GLY A 71 9.94 -5.09 1.60
N GLU A 72 10.92 -4.69 2.41
CA GLU A 72 11.45 -5.57 3.45
C GLU A 72 10.44 -5.73 4.60
N ALA A 73 10.51 -6.87 5.28
CA ALA A 73 9.66 -7.12 6.44
C ALA A 73 10.13 -6.27 7.63
N GLU A 74 9.22 -5.44 8.16
CA GLU A 74 9.43 -4.68 9.38
C GLU A 74 8.81 -5.42 10.56
N GLN A 75 9.65 -5.81 11.53
CA GLN A 75 9.17 -6.53 12.70
C GLN A 75 8.71 -5.56 13.79
N TYR A 76 7.48 -5.77 14.24
CA TYR A 76 6.97 -5.24 15.48
C TYR A 76 7.11 -6.26 16.61
N LEU A 77 7.81 -5.87 17.67
CA LEU A 77 7.98 -6.67 18.88
C LEU A 77 7.63 -5.84 20.10
N HIS A 78 6.72 -6.35 20.92
CA HIS A 78 6.42 -5.78 22.22
C HIS A 78 6.35 -6.87 23.29
N THR A 79 6.95 -6.60 24.45
CA THR A 79 6.92 -7.50 25.60
C THR A 79 5.50 -7.60 26.21
N PRO A 80 5.22 -8.63 27.02
CA PRO A 80 4.01 -8.72 27.83
C PRO A 80 3.54 -7.41 28.47
N ALA A 81 2.27 -7.06 28.27
CA ALA A 81 1.62 -5.93 28.94
C ALA A 81 0.48 -6.41 29.84
N PRO A 82 0.70 -6.57 31.16
CA PRO A 82 -0.30 -7.18 32.05
C PRO A 82 -1.61 -6.41 32.18
N SER A 83 -1.59 -5.09 32.01
CA SER A 83 -2.77 -4.24 32.05
C SER A 83 -3.49 -4.12 30.70
N GLY A 84 -2.96 -4.73 29.64
CA GLY A 84 -3.35 -4.45 28.27
C GLY A 84 -2.88 -3.05 27.82
N LEU A 85 -2.42 -2.94 26.59
CA LEU A 85 -2.28 -1.65 25.90
C LEU A 85 -3.17 -1.68 24.67
N PHE A 86 -3.93 -0.62 24.43
CA PHE A 86 -4.93 -0.56 23.36
C PHE A 86 -4.55 0.53 22.36
N ARG A 87 -4.98 0.39 21.10
CA ARG A 87 -4.74 1.40 20.05
C ARG A 87 -3.25 1.70 19.86
N GLN A 88 -2.42 0.68 20.00
CA GLN A 88 -0.97 0.80 19.86
C GLN A 88 -0.60 0.73 18.38
N ALA A 89 0.25 1.65 17.93
CA ALA A 89 0.80 1.61 16.57
C ALA A 89 1.74 0.41 16.45
N TYR A 90 1.33 -0.59 15.68
CA TYR A 90 2.19 -1.72 15.32
C TYR A 90 3.10 -1.35 14.15
N PHE A 91 2.55 -0.61 13.19
CA PHE A 91 3.25 -0.18 11.99
C PHE A 91 2.73 1.18 11.56
N GLU A 92 3.63 2.05 11.13
CA GLU A 92 3.30 3.31 10.47
C GLU A 92 4.26 3.49 9.29
N SER A 93 3.72 3.65 8.09
CA SER A 93 4.56 3.83 6.91
C SER A 93 5.26 5.18 6.95
N THR A 94 6.41 5.26 6.28
CA THR A 94 6.89 6.57 5.81
C THR A 94 5.94 7.13 4.74
N PRO A 95 6.02 8.41 4.37
CA PRO A 95 5.17 8.96 3.33
C PRO A 95 5.38 8.24 1.99
N LEU A 96 4.28 7.80 1.40
CA LEU A 96 4.21 7.05 0.14
C LEU A 96 3.79 7.98 -1.00
N ALA A 97 4.16 7.61 -2.22
CA ALA A 97 3.58 8.22 -3.41
C ALA A 97 2.07 7.92 -3.44
N PHE A 98 1.26 8.83 -3.98
CA PHE A 98 -0.17 8.54 -4.12
C PHE A 98 -0.38 7.41 -5.13
N GLY A 99 -0.94 6.30 -4.67
CA GLY A 99 -1.20 5.13 -5.51
C GLY A 99 -1.81 3.98 -4.72
N GLU A 100 -1.99 2.86 -5.41
CA GLU A 100 -2.41 1.60 -4.79
C GLU A 100 -1.23 0.96 -4.07
N HIS A 101 -1.46 0.58 -2.82
CA HIS A 101 -0.51 -0.07 -1.93
C HIS A 101 -1.17 -1.23 -1.21
N THR A 102 -0.39 -2.23 -0.82
CA THR A 102 -0.88 -3.39 -0.06
C THR A 102 -0.02 -3.62 1.17
N ILE A 103 -0.65 -3.68 2.35
CA ILE A 103 0.02 -4.07 3.60
C ILE A 103 -0.34 -5.51 3.93
N GLN A 104 0.66 -6.31 4.33
CA GLN A 104 0.46 -7.61 4.94
C GLN A 104 1.04 -7.60 6.36
N MET A 105 0.23 -8.00 7.34
CA MET A 105 0.68 -8.28 8.70
C MET A 105 0.71 -9.80 8.90
N THR A 106 1.78 -10.33 9.48
CA THR A 106 1.95 -11.76 9.75
C THR A 106 2.35 -11.97 11.20
N ASN A 107 1.59 -12.79 11.93
CA ASN A 107 1.94 -13.16 13.29
C ASN A 107 3.12 -14.14 13.29
N MET A 108 4.17 -13.84 14.06
CA MET A 108 5.42 -14.60 14.03
C MET A 108 5.60 -15.54 15.22
N ALA A 109 4.73 -15.46 16.24
CA ALA A 109 4.86 -16.24 17.46
C ALA A 109 3.68 -17.17 17.72
N ASN A 110 3.96 -18.35 18.30
CA ASN A 110 2.95 -19.24 18.85
C ASN A 110 2.71 -18.88 20.33
N GLY A 111 1.49 -18.48 20.68
CA GLY A 111 1.14 -18.04 22.04
C GLY A 111 0.83 -16.54 22.11
N PRO A 112 1.81 -15.63 21.95
CA PRO A 112 1.55 -14.21 21.79
C PRO A 112 0.52 -14.00 20.68
N THR A 113 -0.61 -13.40 21.05
CA THR A 113 -1.68 -13.13 20.11
C THR A 113 -1.49 -11.72 19.61
N SER A 114 -1.27 -11.58 18.31
CA SER A 114 -1.25 -10.28 17.66
C SER A 114 -2.69 -9.87 17.40
N TYR A 115 -3.13 -8.78 18.03
CA TYR A 115 -4.52 -8.31 17.94
C TYR A 115 -4.58 -7.10 17.01
N LEU A 116 -5.30 -7.22 15.89
CA LEU A 116 -5.65 -6.10 15.03
C LEU A 116 -6.89 -5.40 15.59
N ASP A 117 -6.83 -4.07 15.72
CA ASP A 117 -7.91 -3.21 16.23
C ASP A 117 -8.48 -2.35 15.09
N TYR A 118 -7.63 -1.57 14.43
CA TYR A 118 -8.05 -0.78 13.26
C TYR A 118 -6.86 -0.42 12.36
N ILE A 119 -7.19 -0.02 11.13
CA ILE A 119 -6.23 0.50 10.14
C ILE A 119 -6.61 1.94 9.82
N VAL A 120 -5.61 2.78 9.62
CA VAL A 120 -5.80 4.18 9.22
C VAL A 120 -4.97 4.46 7.97
N TYR A 121 -5.53 5.12 6.97
CA TYR A 121 -4.77 5.51 5.78
C TYR A 121 -5.23 6.85 5.20
N ASN A 122 -4.31 7.54 4.51
CA ASN A 122 -4.59 8.83 3.88
C ASN A 122 -5.01 8.64 2.43
N THR A 123 -6.09 9.30 1.99
CA THR A 123 -6.66 9.15 0.64
C THR A 123 -6.36 10.32 -0.31
N THR A 124 -5.79 11.41 0.18
CA THR A 124 -5.41 12.55 -0.66
C THR A 124 -4.00 12.42 -1.18
N ALA A 125 -3.78 12.83 -2.44
CA ALA A 125 -2.45 13.08 -2.96
C ALA A 125 -1.71 14.09 -2.04
N GLN A 126 -0.42 13.86 -1.79
CA GLN A 126 0.40 14.83 -1.08
C GLN A 126 0.36 16.16 -1.83
N SER A 127 -0.25 17.18 -1.24
CA SER A 127 -0.14 18.55 -1.74
C SER A 127 1.30 19.02 -1.61
N GLY A 128 2.07 18.87 -2.68
CA GLY A 128 3.29 19.64 -2.94
C GLY A 128 4.62 18.91 -2.71
N SER A 129 5.12 18.25 -3.77
CA SER A 129 6.48 18.51 -4.23
C SER A 129 6.43 18.81 -5.72
N THR A 130 5.93 19.99 -6.06
CA THR A 130 6.07 20.56 -7.41
C THR A 130 7.52 21.03 -7.54
N THR A 131 8.42 20.13 -7.93
CA THR A 131 9.69 20.54 -8.53
C THR A 131 9.36 21.09 -9.91
N THR A 132 9.02 22.38 -9.96
CA THR A 132 8.94 23.13 -11.22
C THR A 132 10.36 23.22 -11.79
N VAL A 133 10.76 22.23 -12.58
CA VAL A 133 11.91 22.37 -13.49
C VAL A 133 11.48 23.30 -14.62
N THR A 134 11.67 24.61 -14.41
CA THR A 134 11.57 25.61 -15.48
C THR A 134 12.74 25.40 -16.44
N SER A 135 12.51 24.68 -17.54
CA SER A 135 13.44 24.69 -18.68
C SER A 135 13.33 26.04 -19.38
N LEU A 136 14.34 26.90 -19.24
CA LEU A 136 14.48 28.08 -20.10
C LEU A 136 14.85 27.63 -21.51
N VAL A 137 13.89 27.66 -22.44
CA VAL A 137 14.18 27.63 -23.87
C VAL A 137 14.39 29.06 -24.37
N THR A 138 15.63 29.40 -24.69
CA THR A 138 16.00 30.64 -25.37
C THR A 138 15.64 30.50 -26.85
N ALA A 139 14.56 31.15 -27.30
CA ALA A 139 14.21 31.22 -28.71
C ALA A 139 14.75 32.52 -29.33
N THR A 140 15.78 32.39 -30.18
CA THR A 140 16.27 33.48 -31.03
C THR A 140 15.45 33.53 -32.32
N SER A 141 14.82 34.68 -32.61
CA SER A 141 13.98 34.90 -33.79
C SER A 141 14.79 35.15 -35.06
N ILE A 142 14.44 34.48 -36.17
CA ILE A 142 14.82 34.89 -37.55
C ILE A 142 13.54 34.93 -38.40
N PRO A 143 13.22 36.03 -39.12
CA PRO A 143 12.05 36.09 -40.01
C PRO A 143 12.36 35.90 -41.50
N GLY A 144 11.44 35.21 -42.20
CA GLY A 144 11.19 35.24 -43.66
C GLY A 144 12.14 34.37 -44.52
N THR A 145 11.74 33.71 -45.62
CA THR A 145 10.56 33.83 -46.49
C THR A 145 10.52 32.59 -47.41
N ALA A 146 9.33 32.12 -47.80
CA ALA A 146 9.13 31.06 -48.80
C ALA A 146 9.49 31.52 -50.23
N PRO A 147 9.70 30.60 -51.20
CA PRO A 147 8.58 30.24 -52.09
C PRO A 147 8.52 28.76 -52.55
N SER A 148 7.31 28.41 -53.01
CA SER A 148 6.77 27.12 -53.45
C SER A 148 7.28 26.58 -54.80
N LYS A 149 7.29 25.24 -54.95
CA LYS A 149 6.94 24.54 -56.22
C LYS A 149 6.48 23.09 -55.95
N PRO A 150 5.43 22.58 -56.64
CA PRO A 150 4.95 21.20 -56.47
C PRO A 150 5.56 20.24 -57.51
N SER A 151 5.71 18.96 -57.16
CA SER A 151 5.88 17.88 -58.14
C SER A 151 5.43 16.53 -57.59
N ASN A 152 4.51 15.91 -58.33
CA ASN A 152 3.94 14.57 -58.18
C ASN A 152 4.99 13.45 -58.02
N ALA A 153 4.67 12.45 -57.18
CA ALA A 153 4.56 11.03 -57.58
C ALA A 153 4.01 10.17 -56.41
N PRO A 154 3.24 9.10 -56.66
CA PRO A 154 2.53 8.34 -55.65
C PRO A 154 3.37 7.17 -55.11
N TYR A 155 3.37 6.92 -53.80
CA TYR A 155 3.91 5.67 -53.25
C TYR A 155 2.86 4.85 -52.49
N LYS A 156 2.30 3.91 -53.26
CA LYS A 156 1.83 2.55 -52.98
C LYS A 156 1.94 2.02 -51.52
N ALA A 157 0.81 1.59 -50.96
CA ALA A 157 0.69 0.60 -49.87
C ALA A 157 0.55 -0.83 -50.46
N PRO A 158 0.35 -1.91 -49.67
CA PRO A 158 1.00 -2.36 -48.43
C PRO A 158 1.64 -3.76 -48.64
N GLN A 159 2.39 -4.30 -47.68
CA GLN A 159 2.68 -5.75 -47.59
C GLN A 159 2.60 -6.23 -46.14
N THR A 160 1.95 -7.38 -45.98
CA THR A 160 1.55 -8.03 -44.74
C THR A 160 2.41 -9.28 -44.50
N VAL A 161 2.36 -9.81 -43.27
CA VAL A 161 2.57 -11.22 -42.85
C VAL A 161 4.01 -11.58 -42.41
N LYS A 162 4.22 -12.03 -41.15
CA LYS A 162 4.18 -13.45 -40.75
C LYS A 162 4.38 -13.68 -39.24
N ALA A 163 3.60 -14.62 -38.71
CA ALA A 163 3.59 -15.12 -37.34
C ALA A 163 4.84 -15.97 -36.99
N ILE A 164 5.14 -16.09 -35.70
CA ILE A 164 6.10 -17.06 -35.13
C ILE A 164 5.38 -17.87 -34.04
N PRO A 165 5.47 -19.21 -34.03
CA PRO A 165 4.83 -20.07 -33.04
C PRO A 165 5.71 -20.37 -31.80
N THR A 166 5.01 -20.74 -30.73
CA THR A 166 5.43 -21.29 -29.44
C THR A 166 6.15 -22.63 -29.55
N PHE A 167 7.14 -22.90 -28.67
CA PHE A 167 7.45 -24.26 -28.19
C PHE A 167 7.97 -24.24 -26.75
N ALA A 168 7.43 -25.17 -25.97
CA ALA A 168 7.79 -25.51 -24.60
C ALA A 168 8.97 -26.48 -24.56
N TRP A 169 9.76 -26.43 -23.47
CA TRP A 169 10.16 -27.56 -22.61
C TRP A 169 10.40 -27.01 -21.20
#